data_AF-A0A5A9X6R0-F1
#
_entry.id   AF-A0A5A9X6R0-F1
#
_cell.length_a   1.000
_cell.length_b   1.000
_cell.length_c   1.000
_cell.angle_alpha   90.00
_cell.angle_beta   90.00
_cell.angle_gamma   90.00
#
_symmetry.space_group_name_H-M   'P 1'
#
loop_
_entity.id
_entity.type
_entity.pdbx_description
1 polymer ?
#
loop_
_entity_poly.entity_id
_entity_poly.type
_entity_poly.pdbx_seq_one_letter_code
_entity_poly.pdbx_strand_id
1 'polypeptide(L)'
;MKRLSIVILLLLTATTAFAGGYATYGPVLQSSFAKYWQAAPMQYIPCGQVEQESEWNPKAHLHTSREDGYGLVQMTVTKNFNIFKSAVTMKPLRKWDWRKDPYNPENQLAFLVLQDKTSWNNVRKWMRDDAEGWKATLVSYNAGLGRVMKRRTYAIAKGIPHDRWTGGLDQAHTPGETTLLYGRPMWKAVNEYPALIFKKAEKYRK
;
A
#
# COMPACT_ATOMS: atom_id res chain seq x y z
N MET A 1 -6.10 -22.66 10.13
CA MET A 1 -5.83 -21.21 10.09
C MET A 1 -4.57 -20.95 9.28
N LYS A 2 -4.69 -20.38 8.07
CA LYS A 2 -3.53 -20.03 7.25
C LYS A 2 -2.91 -18.74 7.81
N ARG A 3 -1.60 -18.77 8.11
CA ARG A 3 -0.84 -17.59 8.55
C ARG A 3 -1.01 -16.49 7.49
N LEU A 4 -1.57 -15.33 7.89
CA LEU A 4 -1.52 -14.15 7.03
C LEU A 4 -0.06 -13.82 6.81
N SER A 5 0.43 -13.98 5.58
CA SER A 5 1.73 -13.50 5.15
C SER A 5 1.74 -11.99 5.33
N ILE A 6 2.54 -11.53 6.28
CA ILE A 6 2.73 -10.11 6.58
C ILE A 6 3.74 -9.63 5.54
N VAL A 7 3.23 -9.04 4.46
CA VAL A 7 4.02 -8.16 3.61
C VAL A 7 4.18 -6.90 4.44
N ILE A 8 5.40 -6.55 4.81
CA ILE A 8 5.68 -5.20 5.27
C ILE A 8 6.93 -4.83 4.52
N LEU A 9 6.71 -4.03 3.49
CA LEU A 9 7.77 -3.47 2.69
C LEU A 9 8.77 -2.74 3.57
N LEU A 10 10.05 -3.06 3.37
CA LEU A 10 11.15 -2.24 3.85
C LEU A 10 10.98 -0.81 3.33
N LEU A 11 11.11 0.13 4.25
CA LEU A 11 11.63 1.47 3.99
C LEU A 11 12.94 1.33 3.21
N LEU A 12 12.87 1.36 1.87
CA LEU A 12 14.06 1.52 1.05
C LEU A 12 14.74 2.82 1.48
N THR A 13 16.00 2.70 1.85
CA THR A 13 16.91 3.82 2.07
C THR A 13 16.91 4.68 0.82
N ALA A 14 16.83 6.00 1.02
CA ALA A 14 16.70 7.00 -0.03
C ALA A 14 17.66 6.71 -1.18
N THR A 15 17.11 6.19 -2.27
CA THR A 15 17.77 6.33 -3.56
C THR A 15 17.55 7.77 -4.00
N THR A 16 18.38 8.26 -4.91
CA THR A 16 18.05 9.52 -5.56
C THR A 16 16.80 9.28 -6.40
N ALA A 17 15.77 10.10 -6.21
CA ALA A 17 14.54 10.02 -6.99
C ALA A 17 14.84 9.78 -8.48
N PHE A 18 14.16 8.82 -9.10
CA PHE A 18 14.40 8.52 -10.51
C PHE A 18 14.13 9.78 -11.33
N ALA A 19 15.17 10.29 -12.00
CA ALA A 19 15.09 11.56 -12.71
C ALA A 19 13.95 11.54 -13.72
N GLY A 20 12.99 12.46 -13.57
CA GLY A 20 11.81 12.52 -14.44
C GLY A 20 10.75 11.42 -14.22
N GLY A 21 10.90 10.55 -13.21
CA GLY A 21 10.00 9.41 -13.01
C GLY A 21 8.52 9.78 -12.88
N TYR A 22 8.20 10.78 -12.05
CA TYR A 22 6.82 11.28 -11.95
C TYR A 22 6.31 11.90 -13.26
N ALA A 23 7.17 12.62 -13.99
CA ALA A 23 6.76 13.23 -15.27
C ALA A 23 6.35 12.16 -16.30
N THR A 24 7.02 11.01 -16.29
CA THR A 24 6.72 9.87 -17.18
C THR A 24 5.52 9.05 -16.69
N TYR A 25 5.47 8.69 -15.41
CA TYR A 25 4.52 7.69 -14.89
C TYR A 25 3.31 8.30 -14.16
N GLY A 26 3.38 9.55 -13.73
CA GLY A 26 2.26 10.28 -13.14
C GLY A 26 1.03 10.32 -14.07
N PRO A 27 1.17 10.67 -15.36
CA PRO A 27 0.07 10.62 -16.32
C PRO A 27 -0.54 9.21 -16.50
N VAL A 28 0.27 8.15 -16.40
CA VAL A 28 -0.20 6.76 -16.47
C VAL A 28 -1.03 6.40 -15.24
N LEU A 29 -0.61 6.84 -14.05
CA LEU A 29 -1.38 6.68 -12.82
C LEU A 29 -2.71 7.46 -12.90
N GLN A 30 -2.68 8.69 -13.40
CA GLN A 30 -3.88 9.51 -13.60
C GLN A 30 -4.86 8.84 -14.58
N SER A 31 -4.35 8.27 -15.67
CA SER A 31 -5.15 7.51 -16.64
C SER A 31 -5.79 6.26 -16.01
N SER A 32 -5.07 5.59 -15.11
CA SER A 32 -5.59 4.46 -14.33
C SER A 32 -6.72 4.88 -13.39
N PHE A 33 -6.60 6.03 -12.72
CA PHE A 33 -7.68 6.60 -11.93
C PHE A 33 -8.91 6.93 -12.77
N ALA A 34 -8.72 7.67 -13.88
CA ALA A 34 -9.82 8.03 -14.78
C ALA A 34 -10.59 6.80 -15.27
N LYS A 35 -9.89 5.68 -15.52
CA LYS A 35 -10.49 4.45 -16.02
C LYS A 35 -11.13 3.58 -14.94
N TYR A 36 -10.53 3.47 -13.76
CA TYR A 36 -10.91 2.46 -12.76
C TYR A 36 -11.52 3.03 -11.49
N TRP A 37 -11.25 4.29 -11.16
CA TRP A 37 -11.71 4.92 -9.92
C TRP A 37 -11.77 6.46 -10.00
N GLN A 38 -12.53 6.98 -10.97
CA GLN A 38 -12.63 8.43 -11.23
C GLN A 38 -13.07 9.25 -10.00
N ALA A 39 -13.95 8.70 -9.16
CA ALA A 39 -14.48 9.37 -7.97
C ALA A 39 -13.61 9.16 -6.70
N ALA A 40 -12.38 8.67 -6.83
CA ALA A 40 -11.48 8.54 -5.68
C ALA A 40 -11.22 9.92 -5.05
N PRO A 41 -11.38 10.10 -3.73
CA PRO A 41 -10.95 11.33 -3.07
C PRO A 41 -9.43 11.35 -2.99
N MET A 42 -8.84 12.55 -2.90
CA MET A 42 -7.40 12.74 -2.65
C MET A 42 -6.50 11.89 -3.58
N GLN A 43 -6.73 11.92 -4.90
CA GLN A 43 -6.00 11.11 -5.90
C GLN A 43 -4.48 11.33 -5.92
N TYR A 44 -4.00 12.39 -5.28
CA TYR A 44 -2.57 12.64 -5.09
C TYR A 44 -1.91 11.70 -4.07
N ILE A 45 -2.68 11.01 -3.21
CA ILE A 45 -2.14 10.11 -2.18
C ILE A 45 -1.36 8.93 -2.81
N PRO A 46 -1.88 8.20 -3.82
CA PRO A 46 -1.10 7.14 -4.46
C PRO A 46 0.15 7.60 -5.20
N CYS A 47 0.30 8.88 -5.54
CA CYS A 47 1.58 9.41 -6.02
C CYS A 47 2.68 9.30 -4.94
N GLY A 48 2.33 9.63 -3.69
CA GLY A 48 3.22 9.44 -2.54
C GLY A 48 3.53 7.97 -2.26
N GLN A 49 2.57 7.08 -2.56
CA GLN A 49 2.76 5.63 -2.45
C GLN A 49 3.77 5.13 -3.48
N VAL A 50 3.58 5.40 -4.78
CA VAL A 50 4.56 5.02 -5.82
C VAL A 50 5.95 5.56 -5.50
N GLU A 51 6.05 6.79 -5.01
CA GLU A 51 7.33 7.35 -4.59
C GLU A 51 7.93 6.65 -3.37
N GLN A 52 7.11 6.25 -2.39
CA GLN A 52 7.57 5.51 -1.22
C GLN A 52 8.04 4.09 -1.59
N GLU A 53 7.37 3.47 -2.55
CA GLU A 53 7.63 2.10 -3.00
C GLU A 53 8.89 2.01 -3.87
N SER A 54 9.12 2.98 -4.76
CA SER A 54 10.12 2.85 -5.82
C SER A 54 10.84 4.14 -6.18
N GLU A 55 10.47 5.27 -5.58
CA GLU A 55 10.88 6.60 -6.03
C GLU A 55 10.63 6.85 -7.52
N TRP A 56 9.54 6.27 -8.04
CA TRP A 56 9.17 6.27 -9.45
C TRP A 56 10.12 5.52 -10.39
N ASN A 57 10.97 4.62 -9.86
CA ASN A 57 11.80 3.74 -10.67
C ASN A 57 11.00 2.49 -11.11
N PRO A 58 10.70 2.32 -12.41
CA PRO A 58 9.93 1.19 -12.91
C PRO A 58 10.65 -0.15 -12.79
N LYS A 59 11.97 -0.14 -12.58
CA LYS A 59 12.83 -1.31 -12.40
C LYS A 59 13.34 -1.45 -10.97
N ALA A 60 12.76 -0.73 -10.00
CA ALA A 60 13.06 -0.93 -8.59
C ALA A 60 12.86 -2.41 -8.24
N HIS A 61 13.86 -3.04 -7.63
CA HIS A 61 13.80 -4.44 -7.23
C HIS A 61 14.36 -4.59 -5.83
N LEU A 62 13.48 -4.92 -4.88
CA LEU A 62 13.88 -5.39 -3.57
C LEU A 62 14.13 -6.89 -3.65
N HIS A 63 15.30 -7.36 -3.24
CA HIS A 63 15.60 -8.79 -3.13
C HIS A 63 16.19 -9.09 -1.75
N THR A 64 15.51 -9.94 -0.97
CA THR A 64 15.95 -10.36 0.36
C THR A 64 15.72 -11.86 0.54
N SER A 65 16.23 -12.43 1.63
CA SER A 65 15.93 -13.82 2.02
C SER A 65 14.46 -14.07 2.36
N ARG A 66 13.63 -13.02 2.51
CA ARG A 66 12.21 -13.11 2.87
C ARG A 66 11.28 -12.89 1.69
N GLU A 67 11.64 -11.96 0.82
CA GLU A 67 10.76 -11.44 -0.22
C GLU A 67 11.52 -10.81 -1.39
N ASP A 68 10.83 -10.83 -2.53
CA ASP A 68 11.10 -10.01 -3.71
C ASP A 68 10.01 -8.94 -3.86
N GLY A 69 10.38 -7.71 -4.22
CA GLY A 69 9.47 -6.60 -4.52
C GLY A 69 9.76 -6.00 -5.89
N TYR A 70 8.77 -5.95 -6.79
CA TYR A 70 8.97 -5.57 -8.19
C TYR A 70 8.34 -4.23 -8.56
N GLY A 71 9.16 -3.33 -9.10
CA GLY A 71 8.81 -2.11 -9.82
C GLY A 71 8.18 -0.99 -9.00
N LEU A 72 7.38 -0.17 -9.69
CA LEU A 72 6.76 1.07 -9.22
C LEU A 72 5.98 0.92 -7.91
N VAL A 73 5.37 -0.24 -7.69
CA VAL A 73 4.43 -0.47 -6.59
C VAL A 73 4.87 -1.64 -5.69
N GLN A 74 6.13 -2.06 -5.87
CA GLN A 74 6.80 -3.17 -5.18
C GLN A 74 5.92 -4.41 -5.03
N MET A 75 5.46 -4.93 -6.16
CA MET A 75 4.62 -6.13 -6.17
C MET A 75 5.34 -7.28 -5.45
N THR A 76 4.86 -7.72 -4.28
CA THR A 76 5.61 -8.63 -3.42
C THR A 76 5.42 -10.11 -3.75
N VAL A 77 6.53 -10.86 -3.76
CA VAL A 77 6.57 -12.32 -3.82
C VAL A 77 7.39 -12.84 -2.64
N THR A 78 6.86 -13.85 -1.94
CA THR A 78 7.53 -14.59 -0.87
C THR A 78 7.31 -16.09 -1.09
N LYS A 79 7.91 -16.93 -0.24
CA LYS A 79 7.66 -18.39 -0.26
C LYS A 79 6.17 -18.76 -0.19
N ASN A 80 5.36 -17.97 0.51
CA ASN A 80 3.95 -18.29 0.80
C ASN A 80 2.96 -17.32 0.16
N PHE A 81 3.42 -16.34 -0.60
CA PHE A 81 2.59 -15.28 -1.15
C PHE A 81 3.13 -14.79 -2.49
N ASN A 82 2.25 -14.49 -3.43
CA ASN A 82 2.64 -13.89 -4.70
C ASN A 82 1.51 -12.97 -5.15
N ILE A 83 1.75 -11.66 -5.08
CA ILE A 83 0.72 -10.67 -5.40
C ILE A 83 0.30 -10.70 -6.87
N PHE A 84 1.20 -11.06 -7.79
CA PHE A 84 0.85 -11.15 -9.21
C PHE A 84 -0.27 -12.17 -9.46
N LYS A 85 -0.30 -13.27 -8.69
CA LYS A 85 -1.40 -14.25 -8.76
C LYS A 85 -2.74 -13.62 -8.39
N SER A 86 -2.77 -12.69 -7.43
CA SER A 86 -3.96 -11.92 -7.08
C SER A 86 -4.29 -10.86 -8.13
N ALA A 87 -3.27 -10.14 -8.63
CA ALA A 87 -3.43 -9.10 -9.63
C ALA A 87 -4.13 -9.62 -10.89
N VAL A 88 -3.69 -10.75 -11.44
CA VAL A 88 -4.30 -11.33 -12.66
C VAL A 88 -5.72 -11.86 -12.47
N THR A 89 -6.26 -11.88 -11.24
CA THR A 89 -7.70 -12.16 -11.04
C THR A 89 -8.59 -10.95 -11.36
N MET A 90 -8.01 -9.74 -11.25
CA MET A 90 -8.70 -8.49 -11.53
C MET A 90 -8.97 -8.37 -13.04
N LYS A 91 -10.21 -8.07 -13.43
CA LYS A 91 -10.66 -8.07 -14.84
C LYS A 91 -9.68 -7.35 -15.81
N PRO A 92 -9.15 -6.15 -15.49
CA PRO A 92 -8.24 -5.45 -16.41
C PRO A 92 -6.86 -6.11 -16.57
N LEU A 93 -6.44 -6.93 -15.61
CA LEU A 93 -5.08 -7.50 -15.53
C LEU A 93 -5.02 -8.99 -15.90
N ARG A 94 -6.15 -9.61 -16.27
CA ARG A 94 -6.22 -11.05 -16.59
C ARG A 94 -5.27 -11.50 -17.70
N LYS A 95 -4.94 -10.60 -18.62
CA LYS A 95 -4.05 -10.87 -19.75
C LYS A 95 -2.58 -10.54 -19.45
N TRP A 96 -2.27 -10.04 -18.27
CA TRP A 96 -0.89 -9.70 -17.91
C TRP A 96 -0.06 -10.95 -17.66
N ASP A 97 0.89 -11.22 -18.58
CA ASP A 97 1.91 -12.25 -18.43
C ASP A 97 3.10 -11.72 -17.60
N TRP A 98 2.87 -11.58 -16.29
CA TRP A 98 3.86 -11.05 -15.35
C TRP A 98 5.15 -11.88 -15.27
N ARG A 99 5.14 -13.13 -15.74
CA ARG A 99 6.38 -13.95 -15.79
C ARG A 99 7.34 -13.46 -16.86
N LYS A 100 6.82 -12.84 -17.93
CA LYS A 100 7.61 -12.24 -19.01
C LYS A 100 7.96 -10.79 -18.73
N ASP A 101 7.00 -10.02 -18.20
CA ASP A 101 7.19 -8.60 -17.89
C ASP A 101 6.56 -8.23 -16.54
N PRO A 102 7.22 -8.55 -15.41
CA PRO A 102 6.74 -8.20 -14.08
C PRO A 102 6.82 -6.70 -13.78
N TYR A 103 7.56 -5.94 -14.62
CA TYR A 103 7.84 -4.52 -14.44
C TYR A 103 6.98 -3.60 -15.32
N ASN A 104 5.93 -4.14 -15.95
CA ASN A 104 5.06 -3.39 -16.84
C ASN A 104 4.40 -2.20 -16.11
N PRO A 105 4.74 -0.93 -16.43
CA PRO A 105 4.28 0.22 -15.65
C PRO A 105 2.75 0.40 -15.68
N GLU A 106 2.12 0.17 -16.82
CA GLU A 106 0.66 0.31 -16.96
C GLU A 106 -0.08 -0.70 -16.09
N ASN A 107 0.34 -1.97 -16.12
CA ASN A 107 -0.30 -3.02 -15.31
C ASN A 107 -0.03 -2.82 -13.81
N GLN A 108 1.17 -2.38 -13.41
CA GLN A 108 1.49 -2.09 -12.01
C GLN A 108 0.67 -0.91 -11.46
N LEU A 109 0.56 0.19 -12.21
CA LEU A 109 -0.22 1.36 -11.76
C LEU A 109 -1.73 1.09 -11.81
N ALA A 110 -2.21 0.31 -12.79
CA ALA A 110 -3.58 -0.18 -12.79
C ALA A 110 -3.86 -1.09 -11.59
N PHE A 111 -2.94 -1.98 -11.25
CA PHE A 111 -3.02 -2.83 -10.06
C PHE A 111 -3.13 -1.97 -8.79
N LEU A 112 -2.27 -0.97 -8.61
CA LEU A 112 -2.31 -0.07 -7.45
C LEU A 112 -3.69 0.57 -7.28
N VAL A 113 -4.22 1.20 -8.33
CA VAL A 113 -5.54 1.85 -8.27
C VAL A 113 -6.66 0.86 -7.92
N LEU A 114 -6.64 -0.34 -8.51
CA LEU A 114 -7.65 -1.37 -8.25
C LEU A 114 -7.54 -1.94 -6.83
N GLN A 115 -6.32 -2.13 -6.34
CA GLN A 115 -6.04 -2.63 -5.00
C GLN A 115 -6.43 -1.60 -3.94
N ASP A 116 -6.04 -0.33 -4.12
CA ASP A 116 -6.44 0.76 -3.24
C ASP A 116 -7.95 0.97 -3.23
N LYS A 117 -8.61 0.91 -4.39
CA LYS A 117 -10.08 0.98 -4.47
C LYS A 117 -10.73 -0.12 -3.65
N THR A 118 -10.20 -1.34 -3.75
CA THR A 118 -10.69 -2.50 -2.99
C THR A 118 -10.49 -2.28 -1.48
N SER A 119 -9.29 -1.84 -1.08
CA SER A 119 -8.98 -1.52 0.31
C SER A 119 -9.86 -0.39 0.86
N TRP A 120 -10.02 0.69 0.11
CA TRP A 120 -10.88 1.83 0.43
C TRP A 120 -12.33 1.40 0.67
N ASN A 121 -12.91 0.64 -0.26
CA ASN A 121 -14.29 0.17 -0.11
C ASN A 121 -14.50 -0.69 1.13
N ASN A 122 -13.46 -1.42 1.57
CA ASN A 122 -13.53 -2.24 2.78
C ASN A 122 -13.47 -1.40 4.06
N VAL A 123 -12.65 -0.34 4.09
CA VAL A 123 -12.32 0.38 5.34
C VAL A 123 -13.04 1.72 5.49
N ARG A 124 -13.39 2.40 4.40
CA ARG A 124 -13.87 3.80 4.42
C ARG A 124 -15.13 3.99 5.25
N LYS A 125 -16.04 3.00 5.26
CA LYS A 125 -17.29 3.03 6.06
C LYS A 125 -17.06 3.10 7.57
N TRP A 126 -15.85 2.81 8.04
CA TRP A 126 -15.50 2.95 9.44
C TRP A 126 -14.80 4.27 9.75
N MET A 127 -14.30 4.99 8.75
CA MET A 127 -13.45 6.15 8.95
C MET A 127 -14.26 7.43 8.88
N ARG A 128 -13.97 8.35 9.81
CA ARG A 128 -14.67 9.63 10.01
C ARG A 128 -14.56 10.58 8.82
N ASP A 129 -13.45 10.52 8.09
CA ASP A 129 -13.16 11.39 6.95
C ASP A 129 -12.25 10.67 5.95
N ASP A 130 -11.99 11.34 4.82
CA ASP A 130 -11.24 10.75 3.72
C ASP A 130 -9.75 10.59 4.02
N ALA A 131 -9.18 11.46 4.86
CA ALA A 131 -7.78 11.34 5.26
C ALA A 131 -7.57 10.10 6.14
N GLU A 132 -8.44 9.87 7.12
CA GLU A 132 -8.43 8.64 7.93
C GLU A 132 -8.78 7.40 7.09
N GLY A 133 -9.69 7.55 6.13
CA GLY A 133 -10.00 6.56 5.10
C GLY A 133 -8.75 6.10 4.35
N TRP A 134 -7.96 7.06 3.84
CA TRP A 134 -6.73 6.78 3.11
C TRP A 134 -5.66 6.14 3.99
N LYS A 135 -5.46 6.59 5.23
CA LYS A 135 -4.50 5.96 6.14
C LYS A 135 -4.83 4.48 6.38
N ALA A 136 -6.12 4.17 6.60
CA ALA A 136 -6.57 2.80 6.73
C ALA A 136 -6.44 1.99 5.43
N THR A 137 -6.66 2.60 4.27
CA THR A 137 -6.45 2.00 2.93
C THR A 137 -4.99 1.62 2.73
N LEU A 138 -4.07 2.54 2.98
CA LEU A 138 -2.63 2.33 2.86
C LEU A 138 -2.14 1.21 3.78
N VAL A 139 -2.65 1.14 5.01
CA VAL A 139 -2.35 0.02 5.91
C VAL A 139 -2.96 -1.28 5.40
N SER A 140 -4.17 -1.25 4.85
CA SER A 140 -4.76 -2.43 4.23
C SER A 140 -3.98 -2.90 3.01
N TYR A 141 -3.38 -2.00 2.23
CA TYR A 141 -2.51 -2.31 1.10
C TYR A 141 -1.22 -2.97 1.59
N ASN A 142 -0.53 -2.33 2.53
CA ASN A 142 0.77 -2.78 3.03
C ASN A 142 0.63 -4.03 3.91
N ALA A 143 -0.14 -3.95 4.99
CA ALA A 143 -0.21 -4.97 6.03
C ALA A 143 -1.47 -5.86 5.98
N GLY A 144 -2.33 -5.67 4.97
CA GLY A 144 -3.55 -6.44 4.74
C GLY A 144 -4.77 -5.97 5.55
N LEU A 145 -5.98 -6.17 5.00
CA LEU A 145 -7.26 -5.79 5.64
C LEU A 145 -7.44 -6.40 7.04
N GLY A 146 -6.99 -7.64 7.23
CA GLY A 146 -7.06 -8.32 8.53
C GLY A 146 -6.35 -7.57 9.65
N ARG A 147 -5.33 -6.77 9.33
CA ARG A 147 -4.62 -5.90 10.26
C ARG A 147 -5.52 -4.78 10.77
N VAL A 148 -6.14 -4.05 9.84
CA VAL A 148 -7.07 -2.95 10.14
C VAL A 148 -8.24 -3.48 10.98
N MET A 149 -8.81 -4.63 10.60
CA MET A 149 -9.89 -5.28 11.33
C MET A 149 -9.52 -5.62 12.77
N LYS A 150 -8.36 -6.26 12.98
CA LYS A 150 -7.90 -6.62 14.33
C LYS A 150 -7.70 -5.40 15.21
N ARG A 151 -7.06 -4.35 14.69
CA ARG A 151 -6.86 -3.09 15.42
C ARG A 151 -8.19 -2.41 15.73
N ARG A 152 -9.14 -2.41 14.78
CA ARG A 152 -10.47 -1.85 15.01
C ARG A 152 -11.24 -2.60 16.10
N THR A 153 -11.26 -3.93 16.06
CA THR A 153 -11.89 -4.74 17.11
C THR A 153 -11.25 -4.50 18.47
N TYR A 154 -9.91 -4.42 18.50
CA TYR A 154 -9.18 -4.11 19.73
C TYR A 154 -9.50 -2.71 20.25
N ALA A 155 -9.57 -1.71 19.37
CA ALA A 155 -9.90 -0.34 19.72
C ALA A 155 -11.30 -0.25 20.36
N ILE A 156 -12.30 -0.91 19.76
CA ILE A 156 -13.67 -1.00 20.31
C ILE A 156 -13.63 -1.61 21.72
N ALA A 157 -12.95 -2.74 21.89
CA ALA A 157 -12.87 -3.43 23.18
C ALA A 157 -12.15 -2.63 24.26
N LYS A 158 -11.31 -1.65 23.88
CA LYS A 158 -10.51 -0.82 24.80
C LYS A 158 -11.01 0.61 24.94
N GLY A 159 -12.11 0.97 24.28
CA GLY A 159 -12.61 2.36 24.27
C GLY A 159 -11.68 3.34 23.56
N ILE A 160 -10.81 2.86 22.68
CA ILE A 160 -9.94 3.71 21.84
C ILE A 160 -10.77 4.17 20.62
N PRO A 161 -10.58 5.42 20.13
CA PRO A 161 -11.21 5.86 18.89
C PRO A 161 -10.97 4.87 17.76
N HIS A 162 -12.06 4.38 17.16
CA HIS A 162 -12.04 3.33 16.13
C HIS A 162 -12.62 3.81 14.80
N ASP A 163 -12.86 5.12 14.73
CA ASP A 163 -13.32 5.87 13.57
C ASP A 163 -12.17 6.59 12.83
N ARG A 164 -10.94 6.45 13.31
CA ARG A 164 -9.76 7.15 12.79
C ARG A 164 -8.51 6.29 12.92
N TRP A 165 -7.56 6.48 12.00
CA TRP A 165 -6.24 5.90 12.12
C TRP A 165 -5.39 6.69 13.12
N THR A 166 -5.22 8.00 12.90
CA THR A 166 -4.35 8.85 13.74
C THR A 166 -5.00 9.14 15.09
N GLY A 167 -4.29 8.81 16.17
CA GLY A 167 -4.82 8.91 17.54
C GLY A 167 -5.98 7.94 17.79
N GLY A 168 -5.97 6.81 17.10
CA GLY A 168 -7.03 5.79 17.13
C GLY A 168 -6.45 4.41 16.85
N LEU A 169 -6.66 3.89 15.63
CA LEU A 169 -6.16 2.56 15.26
C LEU A 169 -4.62 2.43 15.27
N ASP A 170 -3.88 3.54 15.19
CA ASP A 170 -2.43 3.57 15.38
C ASP A 170 -1.98 3.25 16.82
N GLN A 171 -2.83 3.51 17.82
CA GLN A 171 -2.64 3.18 19.24
C GLN A 171 -3.20 1.80 19.61
N ALA A 172 -4.08 1.24 18.77
CA ALA A 172 -4.75 -0.03 19.02
C ALA A 172 -3.96 -1.27 18.54
N HIS A 173 -2.63 -1.22 18.57
CA HIS A 173 -1.80 -2.34 18.13
C HIS A 173 -1.92 -3.54 19.09
N THR A 174 -2.11 -4.74 18.53
CA THR A 174 -2.27 -5.96 19.34
C THR A 174 -0.92 -6.47 19.86
N PRO A 175 -0.88 -7.26 20.97
CA PRO A 175 0.37 -7.81 21.49
C PRO A 175 1.21 -8.59 20.46
N GLY A 176 0.58 -9.24 19.46
CA GLY A 176 1.31 -9.93 18.40
C GLY A 176 2.17 -9.01 17.50
N GLU A 177 1.93 -7.70 17.53
CA GLU A 177 2.64 -6.70 16.72
C GLU A 177 3.89 -6.15 17.42
N THR A 178 4.19 -6.58 18.65
CA THR A 178 5.47 -6.30 19.30
C THR A 178 6.60 -7.16 18.74
N THR A 179 6.27 -8.25 18.04
CA THR A 179 7.24 -9.09 17.33
C THR A 179 8.10 -8.24 16.40
N LEU A 180 9.41 -8.48 16.42
CA LEU A 180 10.35 -7.74 15.60
C LEU A 180 10.21 -8.12 14.12
N LEU A 181 10.18 -7.09 13.29
CA LEU A 181 10.30 -7.14 11.86
C LEU A 181 11.45 -6.21 11.46
N TYR A 182 12.46 -6.75 10.77
CA TYR A 182 13.66 -6.00 10.39
C TYR A 182 14.31 -5.24 11.57
N GLY A 183 14.35 -5.89 12.75
CA GLY A 183 14.98 -5.32 13.96
C GLY A 183 14.12 -4.33 14.75
N ARG A 184 12.86 -4.08 14.35
CA ARG A 184 11.97 -3.11 15.01
C ARG A 184 10.55 -3.69 15.19
N PRO A 185 9.79 -3.25 16.20
CA PRO A 185 8.43 -3.74 16.40
C PRO A 185 7.55 -3.52 15.16
N MET A 186 6.81 -4.56 14.77
CA MET A 186 5.97 -4.54 13.58
C MET A 186 4.96 -3.40 13.57
N TRP A 187 4.34 -3.09 14.71
CA TRP A 187 3.37 -2.01 14.81
C TRP A 187 3.94 -0.66 14.36
N LYS A 188 5.25 -0.44 14.55
CA LYS A 188 5.93 0.80 14.16
C LYS A 188 5.98 0.95 12.64
N ALA A 189 6.33 -0.13 11.92
CA ALA A 189 6.33 -0.14 10.46
C ALA A 189 4.92 0.08 9.88
N VAL A 190 3.92 -0.57 10.47
CA VAL A 190 2.51 -0.39 10.09
C VAL A 190 2.05 1.06 10.27
N ASN A 191 2.46 1.74 11.34
CA ASN A 191 2.08 3.12 11.62
C ASN A 191 2.84 4.14 10.75
N GLU A 192 4.11 3.89 10.46
CA GLU A 192 4.95 4.80 9.68
C GLU A 192 4.53 4.87 8.21
N TYR A 193 4.12 3.74 7.63
CA TYR A 193 3.78 3.66 6.20
C TYR A 193 2.78 4.74 5.73
N PRO A 194 1.57 4.88 6.31
CA PRO A 194 0.65 5.94 5.90
C PRO A 194 1.20 7.35 6.16
N ALA A 195 1.96 7.57 7.25
CA ALA A 195 2.52 8.89 7.55
C ALA A 195 3.55 9.34 6.50
N LEU A 196 4.42 8.42 6.06
CA LEU A 196 5.43 8.68 5.04
C LEU A 196 4.80 8.98 3.68
N ILE A 197 3.78 8.21 3.31
CA ILE A 197 3.05 8.41 2.05
C ILE A 197 2.37 9.77 2.04
N PHE A 198 1.66 10.15 3.11
CA PHE A 198 1.05 11.47 3.20
C PHE A 198 2.08 12.59 3.08
N LYS A 199 3.24 12.46 3.73
CA LYS A 199 4.34 13.43 3.62
C LYS A 199 4.85 13.54 2.18
N LYS A 200 5.11 12.41 1.51
CA LYS A 200 5.57 12.38 0.10
C LYS A 200 4.50 12.88 -0.87
N ALA A 201 3.24 12.61 -0.58
CA ALA A 201 2.10 12.93 -1.43
C ALA A 201 1.84 14.44 -1.53
N GLU A 202 2.23 15.23 -0.52
CA GLU A 202 1.87 16.65 -0.41
C GLU A 202 2.26 17.47 -1.64
N LYS A 203 3.45 17.22 -2.22
CA LYS A 203 3.92 17.93 -3.41
C LYS A 203 3.13 17.63 -4.69
N TYR A 204 2.25 16.62 -4.67
CA TYR A 204 1.37 16.26 -5.78
C TYR A 204 -0.06 16.79 -5.58
N ARG A 205 -0.35 17.44 -4.44
CA ARG A 205 -1.63 18.11 -4.18
C ARG A 205 -1.68 19.39 -5.03
N LYS A 206 -2.21 19.27 -6.24
CA LYS A 206 -2.51 20.39 -7.14
C LYS A 206 -4.01 20.55 -7.27
#